data_AF-A0A2A4PGK3-F1
#
_entry.id   AF-A0A2A4PGK3-F1
#
_cell.length_a   1.000
_cell.length_b   1.000
_cell.length_c   1.000
_cell.angle_alpha   90.00
_cell.angle_beta   90.00
_cell.angle_gamma   90.00
#
_symmetry.space_group_name_H-M   'P 1'
#
loop_
_entity.id
_entity.type
_entity.pdbx_description
1 polymer ?
#
loop_
_entity_poly.entity_id
_entity_poly.type
_entity_poly.pdbx_seq_one_letter_code
_entity_poly.pdbx_strand_id
1 'polypeptide(L)' 'MYSLRMRNPVFIPHHQWSPGISPEDAARNFHEVLSRRRSIRHFSEKPVSRETIEWLVRCAASAPGGANKQPWRF' A
#
# COMPACT_ATOMS: atom_id res chain seq x y z
N MET A 1 31.36 26.95 9.12
CA MET A 1 31.57 25.53 8.78
C MET A 1 30.56 24.70 9.59
N TYR A 2 29.37 24.44 9.06
CA TYR A 2 28.34 23.68 9.77
C TYR A 2 28.61 22.17 9.62
N SER A 3 29.03 21.53 10.71
CA SER A 3 29.13 20.08 10.81
C SER A 3 27.72 19.50 10.98
N LEU A 4 27.16 18.94 9.92
CA LEU A 4 25.95 18.11 9.99
C LEU A 4 26.31 16.81 10.71
N ARG A 5 25.98 16.70 12.00
CA ARG A 5 25.99 15.40 12.70
C ARG A 5 24.91 14.52 12.09
N MET A 6 25.30 13.60 11.20
CA MET A 6 24.42 12.51 10.80
C MET A 6 24.16 11.64 12.03
N ARG A 7 22.89 11.53 12.44
CA ARG A 7 22.48 10.59 13.49
C ARG A 7 22.65 9.17 12.94
N ASN A 8 23.20 8.27 13.74
CA ASN A 8 23.24 6.86 13.38
C ASN A 8 21.79 6.35 13.20
N PRO A 9 21.48 5.66 12.09
CA PRO A 9 20.15 5.11 11.87
C PRO A 9 19.82 4.05 12.93
N VAL A 10 18.59 4.09 13.44
CA VAL A 10 18.05 3.05 14.31
C VAL A 10 17.38 2.01 13.42
N PHE A 11 17.78 0.75 13.55
CA PHE A 11 17.16 -0.37 12.85
C PHE A 11 16.24 -1.14 13.79
N ILE A 12 15.08 -1.54 13.28
CA ILE A 12 14.13 -2.41 13.98
C ILE A 12 14.03 -3.75 13.24
N PRO A 13 13.95 -4.89 13.93
CA PRO A 13 13.72 -6.18 13.29
C PRO A 13 12.41 -6.19 12.51
N HIS A 14 12.44 -6.73 11.29
CA HIS A 14 11.23 -6.89 10.49
C HIS A 14 10.39 -8.06 11.01
N HIS A 15 9.15 -7.77 11.41
CA HIS A 15 8.16 -8.80 11.71
C HIS A 15 7.44 -9.20 10.43
N GLN A 16 7.73 -10.39 9.90
CA GLN A 16 7.10 -10.89 8.69
C GLN A 16 5.64 -11.24 8.95
N TRP A 17 4.73 -10.59 8.22
CA TRP A 17 3.34 -11.03 8.17
C TRP A 17 3.25 -12.34 7.39
N SER A 18 2.50 -13.31 7.94
CA SER A 18 2.22 -14.59 7.30
C SER A 18 0.72 -14.86 7.32
N PRO A 19 0.06 -15.09 6.16
CA PRO A 19 -1.39 -15.28 6.08
C PRO A 19 -1.88 -16.65 6.58
N GLY A 20 -1.00 -17.53 7.06
CA GLY A 20 -1.36 -18.89 7.47
C GLY A 20 -1.69 -19.84 6.31
N ILE A 21 -1.39 -19.42 5.08
CA ILE A 21 -1.49 -20.24 3.86
C ILE A 21 -0.14 -20.26 3.13
N SER A 22 0.02 -21.21 2.19
CA SER A 22 1.24 -21.25 1.37
C SER A 22 1.37 -19.97 0.52
N PRO A 23 2.60 -19.50 0.23
CA PRO A 23 2.83 -18.40 -0.69
C PRO A 23 2.18 -18.63 -2.07
N GLU A 24 2.15 -19.87 -2.54
CA GLU A 24 1.54 -20.26 -3.81
C GLU A 24 0.02 -20.09 -3.79
N ASP A 25 -0.64 -20.48 -2.69
CA ASP A 25 -2.09 -20.26 -2.51
C ASP A 25 -2.40 -18.76 -2.41
N ALA A 26 -1.59 -18.00 -1.65
CA ALA A 26 -1.75 -16.55 -1.54
C ALA A 26 -1.64 -15.88 -2.92
N ALA A 27 -0.65 -16.28 -3.73
CA ALA A 27 -0.45 -15.76 -5.07
C ALA A 27 -1.61 -16.10 -6.01
N ARG A 28 -2.11 -17.35 -5.99
CA ARG A 28 -3.28 -17.77 -6.79
C ARG A 28 -4.53 -16.96 -6.43
N ASN A 29 -4.83 -16.85 -5.14
CA ASN A 29 -5.99 -16.10 -4.65
C ASN A 29 -5.92 -14.63 -5.08
N PHE A 30 -4.76 -14.00 -4.96
CA PHE A 30 -4.59 -12.61 -5.37
C PHE A 30 -4.70 -12.45 -6.90
N HIS A 31 -4.11 -13.36 -7.67
CA HIS A 31 -4.23 -13.37 -9.13
C HIS A 31 -5.69 -13.47 -9.58
N GLU A 32 -6.50 -14.30 -8.93
CA GLU A 32 -7.93 -14.41 -9.24
C GLU A 32 -8.69 -13.10 -9.05
N VAL A 33 -8.38 -12.29 -8.03
CA VAL A 33 -9.04 -10.98 -7.88
C VAL A 33 -8.53 -9.99 -8.92
N LEU A 34 -7.23 -10.01 -9.23
CA LEU A 34 -6.64 -9.12 -10.24
C LEU A 34 -7.12 -9.43 -11.66
N SER A 35 -7.28 -10.70 -12.02
CA SER A 35 -7.71 -11.12 -13.37
C SER A 35 -9.15 -10.69 -13.69
N ARG A 36 -9.99 -10.56 -12.65
CA ARG A 36 -11.37 -10.07 -12.77
C ARG A 36 -11.47 -8.55 -12.90
N ARG A 37 -10.41 -7.80 -12.55
CA ARG A 37 -10.41 -6.32 -12.60
C ARG A 37 -10.50 -5.82 -14.04
N ARG A 38 -11.50 -4.98 -14.32
CA ARG A 38 -11.64 -4.26 -15.59
C ARG A 38 -11.60 -2.75 -15.36
N SER A 39 -11.09 -2.00 -16.34
CA SER A 39 -11.19 -0.53 -16.31
C SER A 39 -12.61 -0.12 -16.71
N ILE A 40 -13.40 0.28 -15.72
CA ILE A 40 -14.80 0.70 -15.89
C ILE A 40 -14.85 2.19 -16.24
N ARG A 41 -15.78 2.59 -17.11
CA ARG A 41 -15.98 3.99 -17.56
C ARG A 41 -17.42 4.49 -17.41
N HIS A 42 -18.32 3.66 -16.89
CA HIS A 42 -19.70 4.01 -16.57
C HIS A 42 -19.95 3.67 -15.10
N PHE A 43 -20.31 4.67 -14.30
CA PHE A 43 -20.44 4.54 -12.84
C PHE A 43 -21.87 4.80 -12.40
N SER A 44 -22.29 4.16 -11.30
CA SER A 44 -23.58 4.42 -10.66
C SER A 44 -23.51 5.65 -9.75
N GLU A 45 -24.62 6.35 -9.56
CA GLU A 45 -24.75 7.47 -8.60
C GLU A 45 -24.85 7.01 -7.14
N LYS A 46 -24.88 5.70 -6.87
CA LYS A 46 -24.92 5.17 -5.51
C LYS A 46 -23.71 5.67 -4.70
N PRO A 47 -23.91 6.30 -3.54
CA PRO A 47 -22.80 6.82 -2.75
C PRO A 47 -21.93 5.69 -2.21
N VAL A 48 -20.62 5.95 -2.12
CA VAL A 48 -19.64 5.09 -1.45
C VAL A 48 -19.31 5.71 -0.10
N SER A 49 -19.13 4.90 0.94
CA SER A 49 -18.81 5.45 2.27
C SER A 49 -17.45 6.14 2.25
N ARG A 50 -17.38 7.29 2.93
CA ARG A 50 -16.13 8.06 3.08
C ARG A 50 -15.01 7.20 3.68
N GLU A 51 -15.34 6.40 4.69
CA GLU A 51 -14.39 5.48 5.34
C GLU A 51 -13.76 4.50 4.35
N THR A 52 -14.55 3.94 3.42
CA THR A 52 -14.02 3.05 2.37
C THR A 52 -12.98 3.77 1.53
N ILE A 53 -13.28 5.00 1.10
CA ILE A 53 -12.35 5.81 0.29
C ILE A 53 -11.07 6.11 1.08
N GLU A 54 -11.17 6.43 2.37
CA GLU A 54 -10.00 6.70 3.22
C GLU A 54 -9.11 5.47 3.38
N TRP A 55 -9.68 4.27 3.55
CA TRP A 55 -8.89 3.05 3.59
C TRP A 55 -8.20 2.75 2.26
N LEU A 56 -8.88 2.97 1.12
CA LEU A 56 -8.26 2.82 -0.20
C LEU A 56 -7.08 3.79 -0.38
N VAL A 57 -7.21 5.04 0.06
CA VAL A 57 -6.12 6.03 0.03
C VAL A 57 -4.98 5.62 0.97
N ARG A 58 -5.27 5.13 2.19
CA ARG A 58 -4.25 4.61 3.11
C ARG A 58 -3.48 3.42 2.51
N CYS A 59 -4.17 2.52 1.81
CA CYS A 59 -3.54 1.44 1.07
C CYS A 59 -2.60 1.96 -0.03
N ALA A 60 -3.00 2.98 -0.78
CA ALA A 60 -2.13 3.57 -1.80
C ALA A 60 -0.90 4.28 -1.19
N ALA A 61 -1.10 4.98 -0.08
CA ALA A 61 -0.04 5.70 0.63
C ALA A 61 1.02 4.81 1.27
N SER A 62 0.80 3.49 1.40
CA SER A 62 1.78 2.54 1.93
C SER A 62 2.82 2.10 0.89
N ALA A 63 2.67 2.50 -0.37
CA ALA A 63 3.65 2.24 -1.42
C ALA A 63 5.04 2.80 -1.03
N PRO A 64 6.14 2.14 -1.43
CA PRO A 64 7.48 2.66 -1.15
C PRO A 64 7.72 3.96 -1.92
N GLY A 65 8.32 4.95 -1.26
CA GLY A 65 8.73 6.23 -1.86
C GLY A 65 10.24 6.39 -1.84
N GLY A 66 10.80 6.95 -2.92
CA GLY A 66 12.23 7.28 -2.97
C GLY A 66 12.64 8.16 -1.79
N ALA A 67 13.68 7.76 -1.06
CA ALA A 67 14.12 8.39 0.18
C ALA A 67 12.98 8.62 1.22
N ASN A 68 11.95 7.77 1.19
CA ASN A 68 10.73 7.88 1.99
C ASN A 68 10.05 9.26 1.91
N LYS A 69 10.15 9.95 0.76
CA LYS A 69 9.60 11.31 0.59
C LYS A 69 8.08 11.36 0.50
N GLN A 70 7.45 10.26 0.10
CA GLN A 70 6.01 10.15 -0.08
C GLN A 70 5.43 11.34 -0.89
N PRO A 71 5.93 11.59 -2.13
CA PRO A 71 5.63 12.81 -2.89
C PRO A 71 4.20 12.85 -3.46
N TRP A 72 3.29 12.02 -2.96
CA TRP A 72 1.91 11.93 -3.41
C TRP A 72 0.99 12.83 -2.59
N ARG A 73 0.00 13.41 -3.26
CA ARG A 73 -1.17 14.03 -2.66
C ARG A 73 -2.40 13.45 -3.36
N PHE A 74 -3.32 12.93 -2.56
CA PHE A 74 -4.60 12.39 -3.02
C PHE A 74 -5.69 13.43 -2.81
#